data_AF-A0A7J3BH00-F1
#
_entry.id   AF-A0A7J3BH00-F1
#
_cell.length_a   1.000
_cell.length_b   1.000
_cell.length_c   1.000
_cell.angle_alpha   90.00
_cell.angle_beta   90.00
_cell.angle_gamma   90.00
#
_symmetry.space_group_name_H-M   'P 1'
#
loop_
_entity.id
_entity.type
_entity.pdbx_description
1 polymer ?
#
loop_
_entity_poly.entity_id
_entity_poly.type
_entity_poly.pdbx_seq_one_letter_code
_entity_poly.pdbx_strand_id
1 'polypeptide(L)'
;MAKGLEFADLVVKAVAVKLQAMEELDSGLLSRTSVTTIDRVAVVLGTVKLQYQEKVLDTEPAEEDLEVARRVLEESGVEFGKEELVALAKLRRYVANRIASEGISLFIGKVQDLPRSNNNSCYPRGLRALPKADPPRDPDTRPRLAGEGSALLD
;
A
#
# COMPACT_ATOMS: atom_id res chain seq x y z
N MET A 1 1.11 16.53 -25.59
CA MET A 1 0.22 16.59 -24.42
C MET A 1 -0.62 15.32 -24.25
N ALA A 2 -1.20 14.73 -25.30
CA ALA A 2 -2.02 13.50 -25.22
C ALA A 2 -1.40 12.34 -24.41
N LYS A 3 -0.12 12.01 -24.65
CA LYS A 3 0.58 10.92 -23.93
C LYS A 3 0.64 11.09 -22.40
N GLY A 4 0.59 12.32 -21.89
CA GLY A 4 0.61 12.57 -20.45
C GLY A 4 -0.74 12.29 -19.78
N LEU A 5 -1.82 12.58 -20.48
CA LEU A 5 -3.19 12.25 -20.03
C LEU A 5 -3.43 10.74 -20.09
N GLU A 6 -2.99 10.08 -21.17
CA GLU A 6 -3.07 8.61 -21.28
C GLU A 6 -2.35 7.90 -20.13
N PHE A 7 -1.17 8.40 -19.72
CA PHE A 7 -0.46 7.86 -18.57
C PHE A 7 -1.18 8.14 -17.26
N ALA A 8 -1.72 9.35 -17.07
CA ALA A 8 -2.51 9.68 -15.88
C ALA A 8 -3.74 8.77 -15.74
N ASP A 9 -4.41 8.47 -16.86
CA ASP A 9 -5.54 7.52 -16.89
C ASP A 9 -5.12 6.11 -16.47
N LEU A 10 -3.93 5.65 -16.90
CA LEU A 10 -3.38 4.36 -16.46
C LEU A 10 -3.09 4.33 -14.96
N VAL A 11 -2.57 5.42 -14.39
CA VAL A 11 -2.36 5.53 -12.94
C VAL A 11 -3.70 5.41 -12.20
N VAL A 12 -4.72 6.16 -12.64
CA VAL A 12 -6.07 6.11 -12.06
C VAL A 12 -6.65 4.70 -12.10
N LYS A 13 -6.55 4.01 -13.26
CA LYS A 13 -6.97 2.61 -13.41
C LYS A 13 -6.24 1.67 -12.46
N ALA A 14 -4.92 1.80 -12.34
CA ALA A 14 -4.13 0.98 -11.43
C ALA A 14 -4.52 1.19 -9.96
N VAL A 15 -4.93 2.41 -9.58
CA VAL A 15 -5.42 2.71 -8.24
C VAL A 15 -6.79 2.10 -8.00
N ALA A 16 -7.71 2.19 -8.95
CA ALA A 16 -9.02 1.57 -8.84
C ALA A 16 -8.93 0.05 -8.63
N VAL A 17 -8.04 -0.64 -9.35
CA VAL A 17 -7.77 -2.07 -9.13
C VAL A 17 -7.26 -2.36 -7.72
N LYS A 18 -6.43 -1.48 -7.13
CA LYS A 18 -5.98 -1.64 -5.74
C LYS A 18 -7.10 -1.45 -4.73
N LEU A 19 -8.00 -0.50 -4.99
CA LEU A 19 -9.19 -0.28 -4.15
C LEU A 19 -10.11 -1.51 -4.20
N GLN A 20 -10.35 -2.05 -5.40
CA GLN A 20 -11.13 -3.28 -5.58
C GLN A 20 -10.53 -4.45 -4.81
N ALA A 21 -9.22 -4.69 -4.97
CA ALA A 21 -8.54 -5.78 -4.27
C ALA A 21 -8.62 -5.61 -2.74
N MET A 22 -8.60 -4.37 -2.24
CA MET A 22 -8.75 -4.08 -0.82
C MET A 22 -10.16 -4.42 -0.30
N GLU A 23 -11.21 -4.11 -1.06
CA GLU A 23 -12.60 -4.48 -0.73
C GLU A 23 -12.82 -6.00 -0.80
N GLU A 24 -12.27 -6.68 -1.81
CA GLU A 24 -12.37 -8.13 -1.96
C GLU A 24 -11.72 -8.86 -0.79
N LEU A 25 -10.54 -8.41 -0.34
CA LEU A 25 -9.85 -8.97 0.83
C LEU A 25 -10.64 -8.76 2.14
N ASP A 26 -11.33 -7.64 2.30
CA ASP A 26 -12.19 -7.36 3.46
C ASP A 26 -13.40 -8.30 3.49
N SER A 27 -13.99 -8.57 2.31
CA SER A 27 -15.15 -9.46 2.16
C SER A 27 -14.82 -10.95 2.34
N GLY A 28 -13.59 -11.37 2.02
CA GLY A 28 -13.20 -12.79 1.93
C GLY A 28 -12.55 -13.40 3.17
N LEU A 29 -12.08 -12.60 4.14
CA LEU A 29 -11.17 -13.08 5.20
C LEU A 29 -11.42 -12.37 6.53
N LEU A 30 -12.25 -12.96 7.41
CA LEU A 30 -12.34 -12.71 8.87
C LEU A 30 -11.92 -11.30 9.34
N SER A 31 -12.33 -10.25 8.63
CA SER A 31 -11.83 -8.91 8.86
C SER A 31 -12.54 -8.37 10.09
N ARG A 32 -11.79 -8.12 11.16
CA ARG A 32 -12.30 -7.47 12.37
C ARG A 32 -12.41 -5.95 12.19
N THR A 33 -11.95 -5.42 11.06
CA THR A 33 -11.81 -3.99 10.78
C THR A 33 -12.22 -3.74 9.34
N SER A 34 -13.48 -3.36 9.15
CA SER A 34 -14.03 -2.96 7.86
C SER A 34 -13.20 -1.86 7.20
N VAL A 35 -12.96 -1.96 5.90
CA VAL A 35 -12.24 -0.95 5.10
C VAL A 35 -12.96 0.39 5.19
N THR A 36 -12.29 1.42 5.69
CA THR A 36 -12.85 2.77 5.86
C THR A 36 -12.54 3.68 4.68
N THR A 37 -13.27 4.78 4.54
CA THR A 37 -12.96 5.88 3.60
C THR A 37 -11.52 6.39 3.77
N ILE A 38 -11.00 6.43 5.00
CA ILE A 38 -9.63 6.88 5.28
C ILE A 38 -8.62 5.90 4.65
N ASP A 39 -8.86 4.60 4.76
CA ASP A 39 -7.98 3.58 4.16
C ASP A 39 -7.96 3.71 2.64
N ARG A 40 -9.12 3.94 2.02
CA ARG A 40 -9.27 4.16 0.57
C ARG A 40 -8.52 5.40 0.11
N VAL A 41 -8.71 6.54 0.80
CA VAL A 41 -7.99 7.78 0.49
C VAL A 41 -6.48 7.62 0.69
N ALA A 42 -6.05 6.87 1.72
CA ALA A 42 -4.64 6.58 1.96
C ALA A 42 -4.02 5.74 0.82
N VAL A 43 -4.77 4.80 0.23
CA VAL A 43 -4.31 4.06 -0.97
C VAL A 43 -4.14 5.00 -2.17
N VAL A 44 -5.08 5.93 -2.39
CA VAL A 44 -4.99 6.92 -3.48
C VAL A 44 -3.75 7.80 -3.29
N LEU A 45 -3.56 8.39 -2.11
CA LEU A 45 -2.41 9.26 -1.82
C LEU A 45 -1.09 8.50 -1.72
N GLY A 46 -1.12 7.22 -1.33
CA GLY A 46 0.05 6.34 -1.25
C GLY A 46 0.68 6.00 -2.60
N THR A 47 0.06 6.40 -3.71
CA THR A 47 0.61 6.25 -5.07
C THR A 47 1.75 7.21 -5.35
N VAL A 48 1.83 8.31 -4.61
CA VAL A 48 2.89 9.30 -4.69
C VAL A 48 3.71 9.30 -3.40
N LYS A 49 4.95 9.79 -3.48
CA LYS A 49 5.80 9.97 -2.28
C LYS A 49 5.12 10.93 -1.29
N LEU A 50 5.34 10.70 0.01
CA LEU A 50 4.78 11.50 1.11
C LEU A 50 4.91 13.03 0.87
N GLN A 51 6.08 13.49 0.43
CA GLN A 51 6.38 14.90 0.13
C GLN A 51 5.53 15.53 -1.00
N TYR A 52 4.77 14.70 -1.73
CA TYR A 52 3.90 15.13 -2.82
C TYR A 52 2.42 14.97 -2.48
N GLN A 53 2.06 14.34 -1.35
CA GLN A 53 0.66 14.10 -0.99
C GLN A 53 -0.09 15.40 -0.77
N GLU A 54 0.50 16.36 -0.06
CA GLU A 54 -0.08 17.71 0.10
C GLU A 54 -0.29 18.39 -1.26
N LYS A 55 0.68 18.27 -2.19
CA LYS A 55 0.55 18.84 -3.53
C LYS A 55 -0.56 18.20 -4.35
N VAL A 56 -0.83 16.91 -4.16
CA VAL A 56 -2.00 16.25 -4.76
C VAL A 56 -3.27 16.83 -4.17
N LEU A 57 -3.34 16.99 -2.85
CA LEU A 57 -4.53 17.56 -2.18
C LEU A 57 -4.78 19.03 -2.55
N ASP A 58 -3.75 19.81 -2.80
CA ASP A 58 -3.85 21.21 -3.26
C ASP A 58 -4.18 21.34 -4.75
N THR A 59 -4.10 20.24 -5.50
CA THR A 59 -4.41 20.27 -6.94
C THR A 59 -5.92 20.46 -7.14
N GLU A 60 -6.30 21.40 -7.98
CA GLU A 60 -7.68 21.61 -8.40
C GLU A 60 -7.98 20.75 -9.65
N PRO A 61 -8.89 19.77 -9.56
CA PRO A 61 -9.24 18.92 -10.70
C PRO A 61 -10.16 19.67 -11.68
N ALA A 62 -10.07 19.37 -12.98
CA ALA A 62 -11.11 19.75 -13.92
C ALA A 62 -12.30 18.79 -13.86
N GLU A 63 -13.40 19.21 -14.47
CA GLU A 63 -14.61 18.40 -14.66
C GLU A 63 -14.28 17.07 -15.36
N GLU A 64 -13.48 17.12 -16.43
CA GLU A 64 -13.00 15.91 -17.14
C GLU A 64 -12.23 14.94 -16.23
N ASP A 65 -11.49 15.44 -15.23
CA ASP A 65 -10.76 14.57 -14.29
C ASP A 65 -11.73 13.81 -13.38
N LEU A 66 -12.83 14.47 -12.97
CA LEU A 66 -13.90 13.85 -12.17
C LEU A 66 -14.70 12.83 -13.00
N GLU A 67 -15.00 13.14 -14.26
CA GLU A 67 -15.69 12.21 -15.16
C GLU A 67 -14.88 10.94 -15.39
N VAL A 68 -13.58 11.07 -15.67
CA VAL A 68 -12.70 9.92 -15.87
C VAL A 68 -12.55 9.12 -14.57
N ALA A 69 -12.34 9.78 -13.43
CA ALA A 69 -12.23 9.10 -12.15
C ALA A 69 -13.50 8.32 -11.81
N ARG A 70 -14.68 8.93 -12.00
CA ARG A 70 -15.98 8.29 -11.81
C ARG A 70 -16.13 7.06 -12.69
N ARG A 71 -15.94 7.22 -14.00
CA ARG A 71 -16.06 6.13 -14.97
C ARG A 71 -15.15 4.95 -14.62
N VAL A 72 -13.90 5.22 -14.26
CA VAL A 72 -12.94 4.16 -13.93
C VAL A 72 -13.33 3.41 -12.66
N LEU A 73 -13.81 4.11 -11.63
CA LEU A 73 -14.26 3.46 -10.39
C LEU A 73 -15.52 2.60 -10.63
N GLU A 74 -16.48 3.11 -11.41
CA GLU A 74 -17.68 2.37 -11.83
C GLU A 74 -17.32 1.13 -12.66
N GLU A 75 -16.43 1.27 -13.65
CA GLU A 75 -15.94 0.15 -14.47
C GLU A 75 -15.21 -0.92 -13.65
N SER A 76 -14.57 -0.52 -12.55
CA SER A 76 -13.83 -1.42 -11.65
C SER A 76 -14.73 -2.08 -10.59
N GLY A 77 -16.04 -1.76 -10.56
CA GLY A 77 -16.98 -2.31 -9.58
C GLY A 77 -16.69 -1.94 -8.13
N VAL A 78 -15.89 -0.89 -7.91
CA VAL A 78 -15.52 -0.39 -6.58
C VAL A 78 -16.64 0.49 -6.06
N GLU A 79 -17.08 0.31 -4.82
CA GLU A 79 -17.95 1.30 -4.19
C GLU A 79 -17.14 2.55 -3.81
N PHE A 80 -17.64 3.76 -4.05
CA PHE A 80 -16.88 4.98 -3.76
C PHE A 80 -17.76 6.12 -3.25
N GLY A 81 -17.20 6.87 -2.31
CA GLY A 81 -17.76 8.13 -1.83
C GLY A 81 -17.22 9.33 -2.62
N LYS A 82 -17.59 10.52 -2.14
CA LYS A 82 -17.18 11.79 -2.74
C LYS A 82 -15.69 12.03 -2.55
N GLU A 83 -15.16 11.65 -1.39
CA GLU A 83 -13.79 11.87 -0.96
C GLU A 83 -12.81 11.08 -1.84
N GLU A 84 -13.10 9.81 -2.10
CA GLU A 84 -12.30 8.95 -2.97
C GLU A 84 -12.32 9.46 -4.42
N LEU A 85 -13.49 9.84 -4.92
CA LEU A 85 -13.64 10.39 -6.27
C LEU A 85 -12.80 11.66 -6.45
N VAL A 86 -12.90 12.60 -5.50
CA VAL A 86 -12.15 13.86 -5.55
C VAL A 86 -10.65 13.59 -5.43
N ALA A 87 -10.22 12.72 -4.50
CA ALA A 87 -8.81 12.38 -4.35
C ALA A 87 -8.22 11.77 -5.63
N LEU A 88 -8.97 10.90 -6.29
CA LEU A 88 -8.54 10.23 -7.52
C LEU A 88 -8.46 11.21 -8.71
N ALA A 89 -9.42 12.12 -8.83
CA ALA A 89 -9.40 13.19 -9.84
C ALA A 89 -8.22 14.16 -9.62
N LYS A 90 -7.97 14.54 -8.37
CA LYS A 90 -6.80 15.36 -7.99
C LYS A 90 -5.49 14.67 -8.34
N LEU A 91 -5.39 13.36 -8.06
CA LEU A 91 -4.23 12.56 -8.42
C LEU A 91 -4.02 12.55 -9.95
N ARG A 92 -5.08 12.31 -10.73
CA ARG A 92 -5.02 12.34 -12.19
C ARG A 92 -4.46 13.65 -12.70
N ARG A 93 -5.03 14.77 -12.22
CA ARG A 93 -4.62 16.11 -12.62
C ARG A 93 -3.19 16.42 -12.24
N TYR A 94 -2.80 16.05 -11.02
CA TYR A 94 -1.43 16.21 -10.54
C TYR A 94 -0.45 15.45 -11.45
N VAL A 95 -0.71 14.17 -11.73
CA VAL A 95 0.15 13.36 -12.60
C VAL A 95 0.27 13.96 -14.00
N ALA A 96 -0.85 14.37 -14.60
CA ALA A 96 -0.87 15.01 -15.91
C ALA A 96 -0.01 16.29 -15.94
N ASN A 97 -0.17 17.17 -14.94
CA ASN A 97 0.60 18.40 -14.81
C ASN A 97 2.10 18.14 -14.61
N ARG A 98 2.46 17.13 -13.81
CA ARG A 98 3.85 16.76 -13.56
C ARG A 98 4.50 16.17 -14.80
N ILE A 99 3.79 15.37 -15.57
CA ILE A 99 4.29 14.83 -16.84
C ILE A 99 4.43 15.95 -17.88
N ALA A 100 3.48 16.87 -17.95
CA ALA A 100 3.56 18.00 -18.87
C ALA A 100 4.77 18.92 -18.57
N SER A 101 5.13 19.07 -17.29
CA SER A 101 6.26 19.93 -16.87
C SER A 101 7.62 19.22 -16.89
N GLU A 102 7.69 17.95 -16.49
CA GLU A 102 8.97 17.24 -16.30
C GLU A 102 9.21 16.13 -17.33
N GLY A 103 8.18 15.68 -18.07
CA GLY A 103 8.24 14.50 -18.94
C GLY A 103 8.11 13.17 -18.18
N ILE A 104 7.62 12.13 -18.90
CA ILE A 104 7.26 10.83 -18.31
C ILE A 104 8.46 10.13 -17.63
N SER A 105 9.62 10.11 -18.28
CA SER A 105 10.80 9.38 -17.78
C SER A 105 11.33 9.95 -16.46
N LEU A 106 11.32 11.28 -16.30
CA LEU A 106 11.75 11.95 -15.07
C LEU A 106 10.72 11.77 -13.96
N PHE A 107 9.43 11.77 -14.30
CA PHE A 107 8.36 11.45 -13.36
C PHE A 107 8.52 10.02 -12.80
N ILE A 108 8.70 9.02 -13.67
CA ILE A 108 8.90 7.62 -13.27
C ILE A 108 10.18 7.47 -12.43
N GLY A 109 11.30 8.08 -12.82
CA GLY A 109 12.54 8.03 -12.04
C GLY A 109 12.36 8.54 -10.61
N LYS A 110 11.61 9.64 -10.41
CA LYS A 110 11.30 10.14 -9.06
C LYS A 110 10.36 9.25 -8.27
N VAL A 111 9.50 8.47 -8.92
CA VAL A 111 8.65 7.46 -8.29
C VAL A 111 9.43 6.18 -7.98
N GLN A 112 10.37 5.77 -8.83
CA GLN A 112 11.18 4.55 -8.72
C GLN A 112 12.45 4.69 -7.87
N ASP A 113 13.00 5.91 -7.71
CA ASP A 113 14.02 6.26 -6.69
C ASP A 113 13.40 6.23 -5.28
N LEU A 114 12.65 5.17 -5.01
CA LEU A 114 12.38 4.69 -3.69
C LEU A 114 13.72 4.17 -3.17
N PRO A 115 14.24 4.65 -2.03
CA PRO A 115 14.96 3.70 -1.20
C PRO A 115 14.04 2.49 -1.08
N ARG A 116 14.52 1.28 -1.44
CA ARG A 116 13.85 0.04 -1.04
C ARG A 116 13.52 0.25 0.43
N SER A 117 12.24 0.47 0.73
CA SER A 117 11.82 0.69 2.09
C SER A 117 12.11 -0.61 2.80
N ASN A 118 13.23 -0.62 3.52
CA ASN A 118 13.54 -1.58 4.54
C ASN A 118 12.65 -1.35 5.78
N ASN A 119 11.55 -0.59 5.65
CA ASN A 119 10.55 -0.45 6.70
C ASN A 119 9.60 -1.66 6.70
N ASN A 120 10.18 -2.86 6.79
CA ASN A 120 9.73 -3.84 7.76
C ASN A 120 10.32 -3.43 9.12
N SER A 121 9.87 -2.29 9.67
CA SER A 121 9.98 -2.05 11.10
C SER A 121 8.63 -2.29 11.77
N CYS A 122 8.01 -3.43 11.45
CA CYS A 122 7.24 -4.14 12.45
C CYS A 122 8.24 -4.70 13.45
N TYR A 123 8.80 -3.86 14.33
CA TYR A 123 9.23 -4.36 15.62
C TYR A 123 7.93 -4.59 16.41
N PRO A 124 7.56 -5.84 16.74
CA PRO A 124 6.54 -6.03 17.76
C PRO A 124 7.13 -5.51 19.06
N ARG A 125 6.70 -4.32 19.50
CA ARG A 125 6.76 -3.96 20.93
C ARG A 125 5.85 -4.96 21.64
N GLY A 126 6.41 -6.10 22.06
CA GLY A 126 5.68 -7.08 22.85
C GLY A 126 6.04 -8.56 22.70
N LEU A 127 6.96 -8.97 21.81
CA LEU A 127 7.35 -10.38 21.74
C LEU A 127 8.83 -10.55 22.06
N ARG A 128 9.05 -10.96 23.32
CA ARG A 128 10.22 -11.67 23.82
C ARG A 128 10.78 -12.55 22.69
N ALA A 129 12.04 -12.32 22.31
CA ALA A 129 12.71 -13.11 21.29
C ALA A 129 12.47 -14.60 21.55
N LEU A 130 11.75 -15.26 20.65
CA LEU A 130 11.70 -16.72 20.66
C LEU A 130 13.14 -17.20 20.42
N PRO A 131 13.70 -18.06 21.28
CA PRO A 131 15.04 -18.58 21.07
C PRO A 131 15.07 -19.30 19.72
N LYS A 132 16.17 -19.11 18.98
CA LYS A 132 16.40 -19.72 17.67
C LYS A 132 16.11 -21.22 17.77
N ALA A 133 15.27 -21.73 16.87
CA ALA A 133 15.08 -23.16 16.71
C ALA A 133 16.44 -23.81 16.43
N ASP A 134 16.78 -24.82 17.23
CA ASP A 134 17.95 -25.65 16.99
C ASP A 134 17.88 -26.26 15.57
N PRO A 135 19.02 -26.40 14.87
CA PRO A 135 19.03 -27.09 13.59
C PRO A 135 18.55 -28.53 13.77
N PRO A 136 17.90 -29.12 12.74
CA PRO A 136 17.22 -30.40 12.86
C PRO A 136 18.18 -31.48 13.36
N ARG A 137 17.82 -32.12 14.47
CA ARG A 137 18.51 -33.29 14.99
C ARG A 137 18.34 -34.46 14.01
N ASP A 138 19.47 -35.03 13.62
CA ASP A 138 19.63 -36.30 12.93
C ASP A 138 18.76 -37.39 13.61
N PRO A 139 17.91 -38.15 12.88
CA PRO A 139 16.96 -39.09 13.47
C PRO A 139 17.58 -40.29 14.22
N ASP A 140 18.91 -40.41 14.29
CA ASP A 140 19.60 -41.59 14.85
C ASP A 140 20.13 -41.45 16.29
N THR A 141 19.69 -40.45 17.06
CA THR A 141 20.04 -40.37 18.49
C THR A 141 18.81 -40.53 19.39
N ARG A 142 18.57 -41.78 19.83
CA ARG A 142 17.63 -42.12 20.92
C ARG A 142 17.98 -41.35 22.21
N PRO A 143 16.99 -40.94 23.02
CA PRO A 143 17.24 -40.21 24.25
C PRO A 143 17.76 -41.13 25.35
N ARG A 144 18.89 -40.78 25.97
CA ARG A 144 19.22 -41.26 27.32
C ARG A 144 18.54 -40.33 28.32
N LEU A 145 17.51 -40.85 28.98
CA LEU A 145 17.00 -40.28 30.23
C LEU A 145 18.03 -40.54 31.34
N ALA A 146 18.56 -39.46 31.90
CA ALA A 146 19.20 -39.39 33.21
C ALA A 146 18.96 -37.94 33.67
N GLY A 147 18.25 -37.64 34.74
CA GLY A 147 18.33 -38.26 36.05
C GLY A 147 18.90 -37.18 36.97
N GLU A 148 18.01 -36.58 37.77
CA GLU A 148 18.22 -36.01 39.12
C GLU A 148 19.38 -35.02 39.40
N GLY A 149 19.04 -33.92 40.08
CA GLY A 149 20.04 -33.03 40.68
C GLY A 149 19.45 -31.75 41.29
N SER A 150 18.89 -31.87 42.48
CA SER A 150 18.42 -30.79 43.37
C SER A 150 19.58 -30.08 44.10
N ALA A 151 19.25 -28.94 44.75
CA ALA A 151 20.01 -28.12 45.74
C ALA A 151 20.90 -27.01 45.12
N LEU A 152 20.82 -25.70 45.42
CA LEU A 152 20.31 -24.89 46.56
C LEU A 152 20.83 -25.34 47.93
N LEU A 153 21.77 -24.52 48.46
CA LEU A 153 22.54 -24.49 49.72
C LEU A 153 24.01 -24.23 49.28
N ASP A 154 24.69 -23.11 49.51
CA ASP A 154 24.49 -21.90 50.32
C ASP A 154 25.00 -20.67 49.53
#